data_AF-A0A8B6GH82-F1
#
_entry.id   AF-A0A8B6GH82-F1
#
_cell.length_a   1.000
_cell.length_b   1.000
_cell.length_c   1.000
_cell.angle_alpha   90.00
_cell.angle_beta   90.00
_cell.angle_gamma   90.00
#
_symmetry.space_group_name_H-M   'P 1'
#
loop_
_entity.id
_entity.type
_entity.pdbx_description
1 polymer ?
#
loop_
_entity_poly.entity_id
_entity_poly.type
_entity_poly.pdbx_seq_one_letter_code
_entity_poly.pdbx_strand_id
1 'polypeptide(L)' 'NEKTYTKCAQVGITSLNKTPFLNSASKSAILCAKLCTEFAECYVFSYDELRKMCRLYQVMETVNCEMNKKYGVITFTKET' A
#
# COMPACT_ATOMS: atom_id res chain seq x y z
N ASN A 1 3.62 2.26 19.91
CA ASN A 1 4.38 2.22 18.64
C ASN A 1 3.40 2.36 17.48
N GLU A 2 3.20 3.57 17.00
CA GLU A 2 2.29 3.86 15.88
C GLU A 2 3.09 3.85 14.58
N LYS A 3 2.69 3.04 13.59
CA LYS A 3 3.31 3.04 12.26
C LYS A 3 2.72 4.24 11.48
N THR A 4 3.55 5.21 11.08
CA THR A 4 3.15 6.29 10.18
C THR A 4 3.23 5.85 8.72
N TYR A 5 2.26 6.30 7.92
CA TYR A 5 2.18 5.99 6.49
C TYR A 5 2.05 7.26 5.66
N THR A 6 2.87 7.36 4.62
CA THR A 6 2.88 8.50 3.70
C THR A 6 2.15 8.13 2.41
N LYS A 7 1.24 9.00 1.96
CA LYS A 7 0.45 8.81 0.73
C LYS A 7 1.35 8.99 -0.51
N CYS A 8 1.44 7.98 -1.36
CA CYS A 8 2.11 8.02 -2.66
C CYS A 8 1.09 7.97 -3.81
N ALA A 9 1.20 8.91 -4.75
CA ALA A 9 0.32 9.03 -5.90
C ALA A 9 0.52 7.90 -6.93
N GLN A 10 1.75 7.36 -7.04
CA GLN A 10 2.01 6.08 -7.70
C GLN A 10 3.29 5.38 -7.20
N VAL A 11 3.19 4.06 -7.24
CA VAL A 11 4.21 3.00 -7.11
C VAL A 11 5.25 2.97 -8.23
N GLY A 12 6.30 3.79 -8.24
CA GLY A 12 7.44 3.56 -9.16
C GLY A 12 8.28 2.38 -8.70
N ILE A 13 7.70 1.18 -8.62
CA ILE A 13 8.43 0.00 -8.11
C ILE A 13 8.97 -0.76 -9.31
N THR A 14 10.26 -0.59 -9.55
CA THR A 14 11.04 -1.43 -10.46
C THR A 14 11.04 -2.90 -10.01
N SER A 15 10.79 -3.18 -8.72
CA SER A 15 10.84 -4.53 -8.14
C SER A 15 9.84 -4.81 -7.00
N LEU A 16 8.59 -4.32 -7.04
CA LEU A 16 7.57 -5.00 -6.22
C LEU A 16 7.42 -6.40 -6.80
N ASN A 17 7.34 -7.42 -5.96
CA ASN A 17 6.50 -8.56 -6.31
C ASN A 17 5.14 -7.95 -6.65
N LYS A 18 4.83 -7.80 -7.94
CA LYS A 18 3.65 -7.08 -8.43
C LYS A 18 2.35 -7.66 -7.85
N THR A 19 2.44 -8.88 -7.32
CA THR A 19 1.42 -9.60 -6.60
C THR A 19 1.38 -9.20 -5.13
N PRO A 20 0.26 -8.64 -4.65
CA PRO A 20 0.05 -8.50 -3.22
C PRO A 20 0.02 -9.88 -2.56
N PHE A 21 0.60 -9.99 -1.36
CA PHE A 21 0.52 -11.22 -0.58
C PHE A 21 -0.84 -11.37 0.09
N LEU A 22 -1.56 -10.25 0.28
CA LEU A 22 -2.92 -10.25 0.83
C LEU A 22 -3.81 -9.23 0.10
N ASN A 23 -4.98 -9.71 -0.33
CA ASN A 23 -6.09 -8.90 -0.78
C ASN A 23 -7.22 -9.01 0.24
N SER A 24 -7.73 -7.88 0.73
CA SER A 24 -8.81 -7.86 1.72
C SER A 24 -9.83 -6.78 1.40
N ALA A 25 -11.11 -7.08 1.61
CA ALA A 25 -12.18 -6.10 1.45
C ALA A 25 -12.06 -5.03 2.54
N SER A 26 -12.22 -3.76 2.16
CA SER A 26 -12.13 -2.64 3.11
C SER A 26 -12.93 -1.42 2.67
N LYS A 27 -13.49 -0.73 3.66
CA LYS A 27 -14.29 0.47 3.44
C LYS A 27 -13.46 1.74 3.35
N SER A 28 -12.17 1.70 3.71
CA SER A 28 -11.30 2.88 3.67
C SER A 28 -9.81 2.53 3.63
N ALA A 29 -9.01 3.49 3.18
CA ALA A 29 -7.55 3.41 3.23
C ALA A 29 -7.03 3.30 4.68
N ILE A 30 -7.70 3.93 5.66
CA ILE A 30 -7.31 3.87 7.08
C ILE A 30 -7.40 2.42 7.60
N LEU A 31 -8.42 1.67 7.21
CA LEU A 31 -8.54 0.27 7.57
C LEU A 31 -7.47 -0.59 6.89
N CYS A 32 -7.06 -0.25 5.67
CA CYS A 32 -5.91 -0.91 5.03
C CYS A 32 -4.60 -0.65 5.77
N ALA A 33 -4.40 0.58 6.28
CA ALA A 33 -3.24 0.92 7.10
C ALA A 33 -3.20 0.09 8.38
N LYS A 34 -4.34 0.01 9.09
CA LYS A 34 -4.49 -0.82 10.30
C LYS A 34 -4.21 -2.29 10.01
N LEU A 35 -4.78 -2.83 8.93
CA LEU A 35 -4.53 -4.21 8.53
C LEU A 35 -3.03 -4.44 8.22
N CYS A 36 -2.38 -3.50 7.53
CA CYS A 36 -0.94 -3.54 7.31
C CYS A 36 -0.12 -3.45 8.62
N THR A 37 -0.66 -2.85 9.69
CA THR A 37 0.03 -2.86 10.98
C THR A 37 0.07 -4.23 11.64
N GLU A 38 -0.95 -5.08 11.40
CA GLU A 38 -1.08 -6.42 11.97
C GLU A 38 -0.07 -7.42 11.38
N PHE A 39 0.38 -7.19 10.14
CA PHE A 39 1.40 -8.01 9.49
C PHE A 39 2.79 -7.37 9.61
N ALA A 40 3.74 -8.09 10.20
CA ALA A 40 5.12 -7.62 10.35
C ALA A 40 5.81 -7.40 8.98
N GLU A 41 5.43 -8.21 8.00
CA GLU A 41 5.97 -8.19 6.63
C GLU A 41 5.30 -7.14 5.73
N CYS A 42 4.29 -6.40 6.22
CA CYS A 42 3.63 -5.38 5.43
C CYS A 42 4.36 -4.03 5.53
N TYR A 43 4.79 -3.54 4.38
CA TYR A 43 5.50 -2.26 4.23
C TYR A 43 4.73 -1.28 3.37
N VAL A 44 3.95 -1.78 2.41
CA VAL A 44 3.15 -0.98 1.50
C VAL A 44 1.75 -1.54 1.43
N PHE A 45 0.77 -0.65 1.42
CA PHE A 45 -0.61 -1.01 1.11
C PHE A 45 -1.17 -0.09 0.03
N SER A 46 -2.04 -0.63 -0.80
CA SER A 46 -2.85 0.16 -1.73
C SER A 46 -4.33 -0.02 -1.41
N TYR A 47 -5.08 1.06 -1.58
CA TYR A 47 -6.53 1.06 -1.44
C TYR A 47 -7.18 1.45 -2.76
N ASP A 48 -8.00 0.54 -3.29
CA ASP A 48 -8.85 0.76 -4.45
C ASP A 48 -10.21 1.27 -3.98
N GLU A 49 -10.48 2.56 -4.17
CA GLU A 49 -11.73 3.17 -3.72
C GLU A 49 -12.97 2.69 -4.47
N LEU A 50 -12.80 2.26 -5.73
CA LEU A 50 -13.89 1.79 -6.59
C LEU A 50 -14.31 0.38 -6.18
N ARG A 51 -13.33 -0.48 -5.93
CA ARG A 51 -13.57 -1.88 -5.55
C ARG A 51 -13.68 -2.09 -4.05
N LYS A 52 -13.43 -1.06 -3.23
CA LYS A 52 -13.40 -1.15 -1.77
C LYS A 52 -12.47 -2.30 -1.32
N MET A 53 -11.25 -2.31 -1.85
CA MET A 53 -10.26 -3.37 -1.60
C MET A 53 -8.91 -2.83 -1.19
N CYS A 54 -8.30 -3.47 -0.19
CA CYS A 54 -6.89 -3.33 0.17
C CYS A 54 -6.06 -4.37 -0.55
N ARG A 55 -4.86 -3.97 -0.94
CA ARG A 55 -3.80 -4.88 -1.36
C ARG A 55 -2.55 -4.59 -0.54
N LEU A 56 -2.01 -5.60 0.11
CA LEU A 56 -0.86 -5.49 0.99
C LEU A 56 0.36 -6.12 0.31
N TYR A 57 1.50 -5.44 0.45
CA TYR A 57 2.73 -5.80 -0.21
C TYR A 57 3.86 -5.91 0.82
N GLN A 58 4.64 -6.97 0.67
CA GLN A 58 5.96 -7.09 1.27
C GLN A 58 6.89 -6.21 0.42
N VAL A 59 7.60 -5.26 1.03
CA VAL A 59 8.66 -4.52 0.34
C VAL A 59 9.99 -5.07 0.83
N MET A 60 10.83 -5.51 -0.11
CA MET A 60 12.24 -5.83 0.17
C MET A 60 13.22 -4.76 -0.34
N GLU A 61 12.82 -3.82 -1.22
CA GLU A 61 13.70 -2.73 -1.71
C GLU A 61 12.95 -1.43 -2.06
N THR A 62 13.71 -0.33 -2.17
CA THR A 62 13.31 1.09 -2.18
C THR A 62 12.03 1.45 -2.96
N VAL A 63 11.13 2.15 -2.29
CA VAL A 63 9.94 2.76 -2.87
C VAL A 63 10.26 4.16 -3.39
N ASN A 64 10.15 4.39 -4.70
CA ASN A 64 10.23 5.73 -5.28
C ASN A 64 8.82 6.23 -5.65
N CYS A 65 8.42 7.38 -5.10
CA CYS A 65 7.06 7.93 -5.26
C CYS A 65 6.99 8.94 -6.42
N GLU A 66 6.88 8.43 -7.64
CA GLU A 66 6.70 9.28 -8.84
C GLU A 66 5.22 9.33 -9.29
N MET A 67 4.78 10.53 -9.72
CA MET A 67 3.39 10.80 -10.09
C MET A 67 3.11 10.34 -11.53
N ASN A 68 2.40 9.21 -11.70
CA ASN A 68 1.70 8.93 -12.95
C ASN A 68 0.24 8.54 -12.66
N LYS A 69 -0.69 9.07 -13.47
CA LYS A 69 -2.14 8.89 -13.26
C LYS A 69 -2.59 7.58 -13.88
N LYS A 70 -2.74 6.50 -13.09
CA LYS A 70 -3.56 5.36 -13.55
C LYS A 70 -4.43 4.80 -12.42
N TYR A 71 -5.71 5.17 -12.49
CA TYR A 71 -6.85 4.69 -11.70
C TYR A 71 -6.78 5.01 -10.20
N GLY A 72 -7.93 5.14 -9.53
CA GLY A 72 -8.09 5.66 -8.15
C GLY A 72 -7.51 4.78 -7.03
N VAL A 73 -6.35 4.19 -7.26
CA VAL A 73 -5.59 3.39 -6.31
C VAL A 73 -4.66 4.33 -5.55
N ILE A 74 -4.94 4.53 -4.25
CA ILE A 74 -4.07 5.31 -3.38
C ILE A 74 -3.10 4.33 -2.72
N THR A 75 -1.79 4.57 -2.88
CA THR A 75 -0.77 3.74 -2.23
C THR A 75 -0.17 4.47 -1.05
N PHE A 76 0.19 3.73 -0.01
CA PHE A 76 0.76 4.26 1.21
C PHE A 76 1.97 3.43 1.60
N THR A 77 3.03 4.10 2.01
CA THR A 77 4.32 3.49 2.37
C THR A 77 4.61 3.76 3.83
N LYS A 78 5.04 2.74 4.54
CA LYS A 78 5.53 2.90 5.91
C LYS A 78 6.87 3.63 5.90
N GLU A 79 7.04 4.62 6.76
CA GLU A 79 8.34 5.25 7.01
C GLU A 79 9.23 4.31 7.85
N THR A 80 10.48 4.09 7.42
CA THR A 80 11.52 3.36 8.17
C THR A 80 12.14 4.21 9.25
#